data_AF-T1BG51-F1
#
_entry.id   AF-T1BG51-F1
#
_cell.length_a   1.000
_cell.length_b   1.000
_cell.length_c   1.000
_cell.angle_alpha   90.00
_cell.angle_beta   90.00
_cell.angle_gamma   90.00
#
_symmetry.space_group_name_H-M   'P 1'
#
loop_
_entity.id
_entity.type
_entity.pdbx_description
1 polymer ?
#
loop_
_entity_poly.entity_id
_entity_poly.type
_entity_poly.pdbx_seq_one_letter_code
_entity_poly.pdbx_strand_id
1 'polypeptide(L)' 'MREKAFDKALSRLGRWRLLKRERPALRIAVGGCVASQEGAALLARAPFIDVVFGPQTLQRLPALLAEREATGHAQVDVR' A
#
# COMPACT_ATOMS: atom_id res chain seq x y z
N MET A 1 5.97 15.01 -13.81
CA MET A 1 5.73 13.61 -14.23
C MET A 1 5.33 12.69 -13.06
N ARG A 2 5.90 12.87 -11.85
CA ARG A 2 5.56 12.13 -10.62
C ARG A 2 4.12 12.32 -10.14
N GLU A 3 3.60 13.55 -10.17
CA GLU A 3 2.22 13.89 -9.76
C GLU A 3 1.16 13.02 -10.47
N LYS A 4 1.32 12.82 -11.79
CA LYS A 4 0.43 11.93 -12.55
C LYS A 4 0.50 10.46 -12.13
N ALA A 5 1.63 9.98 -11.60
CA ALA A 5 1.76 8.59 -11.17
C ALA A 5 1.06 8.35 -9.82
N PHE A 6 1.21 9.29 -8.88
CA PHE A 6 0.50 9.29 -7.60
C PHE A 6 -1.01 9.36 -7.78
N ASP A 7 -1.50 10.30 -8.59
CA ASP A 7 -2.94 10.45 -8.85
C ASP A 7 -3.53 9.21 -9.52
N LYS A 8 -2.79 8.59 -10.44
CA LYS A 8 -3.20 7.30 -11.04
C LYS A 8 -3.23 6.17 -10.00
N ALA A 9 -2.28 6.14 -9.07
CA ALA A 9 -2.27 5.16 -7.98
C ALA A 9 -3.50 5.34 -7.08
N LEU A 10 -3.81 6.57 -6.67
CA LEU A 10 -5.00 6.90 -5.88
C LEU A 10 -6.30 6.56 -6.59
N SER A 11 -6.42 6.89 -7.87
CA SER A 11 -7.59 6.53 -8.68
C SER A 11 -7.82 5.01 -8.73
N ARG A 12 -6.75 4.22 -8.85
CA ARG A 12 -6.82 2.75 -8.78
C ARG A 12 -7.20 2.26 -7.39
N LEU A 13 -6.60 2.82 -6.34
CA LEU A 13 -6.90 2.48 -4.95
C LEU A 13 -8.36 2.75 -4.59
N GLY A 14 -8.98 3.81 -5.13
CA GLY A 14 -10.41 4.09 -4.96
C GLY A 14 -11.30 2.95 -5.44
N ARG A 15 -10.97 2.32 -6.58
CA ARG A 15 -11.70 1.14 -7.07
C ARG A 15 -11.47 -0.09 -6.19
N TRP A 16 -10.23 -0.28 -5.72
CA TRP A 16 -9.89 -1.41 -4.86
C TRP A 16 -10.50 -1.32 -3.47
N ARG A 17 -10.78 -0.12 -2.97
CA ARG A 17 -11.56 0.08 -1.73
C ARG A 17 -12.92 -0.59 -1.81
N LEU A 18 -13.62 -0.47 -2.94
CA LEU A 18 -14.92 -1.13 -3.15
C LEU A 18 -14.75 -2.65 -3.17
N LEU A 19 -13.74 -3.14 -3.89
CA LEU A 19 -13.44 -4.57 -3.94
C LEU A 19 -13.10 -5.16 -2.57
N LYS A 20 -12.39 -4.42 -1.72
CA LYS A 20 -12.05 -4.85 -0.35
C LYS A 20 -13.28 -4.90 0.57
N ARG A 21 -14.32 -4.11 0.29
CA ARG A 21 -15.61 -4.22 1.01
C ARG A 21 -16.35 -5.50 0.64
N GLU A 22 -16.28 -5.92 -0.62
CA GLU A 22 -16.88 -7.17 -1.09
C GLU A 22 -16.04 -8.40 -0.70
N ARG A 23 -14.72 -8.23 -0.60
CA ARG A 23 -13.76 -9.27 -0.28
C ARG A 23 -12.84 -8.80 0.86
N PRO A 24 -13.26 -8.96 2.13
CA PRO A 24 -12.48 -8.48 3.28
C PRO A 24 -11.11 -9.17 3.43
N ALA A 25 -10.94 -10.37 2.87
CA ALA A 25 -9.66 -11.07 2.82
C ALA A 25 -8.67 -10.49 1.78
N LEU A 26 -9.11 -9.55 0.92
CA LEU A 26 -8.27 -8.93 -0.09
C LEU A 26 -7.22 -8.02 0.55
N ARG A 27 -5.95 -8.28 0.23
CA ARG A 27 -4.81 -7.48 0.70
C ARG A 27 -4.31 -6.55 -0.39
N ILE A 28 -4.03 -5.31 -0.03
CA ILE A 28 -3.56 -4.26 -0.93
C ILE A 28 -2.16 -3.84 -0.50
N ALA A 29 -1.17 -4.11 -1.35
CA ALA A 29 0.20 -3.67 -1.16
C ALA A 29 0.57 -2.63 -2.25
N VAL A 30 1.26 -1.56 -1.85
CA VAL A 30 1.74 -0.51 -2.76
C VAL A 30 3.26 -0.47 -2.72
N GLY A 31 3.89 -0.65 -3.88
CA GLY A 31 5.33 -0.80 -4.02
C GLY A 31 6.00 0.24 -4.93
N GLY A 32 7.32 0.41 -4.78
CA GLY A 32 8.19 1.09 -5.75
C GLY A 32 8.54 2.54 -5.39
N CYS A 33 9.16 3.27 -6.33
CA CYS A 33 9.70 4.60 -6.04
C CYS A 33 8.67 5.61 -5.52
N VAL A 34 7.40 5.49 -5.94
CA VAL A 34 6.29 6.33 -5.47
C VAL A 34 5.97 6.03 -4.01
N ALA A 35 5.96 4.74 -3.62
CA ALA A 35 5.76 4.35 -2.22
C ALA A 35 6.85 4.93 -1.32
N SER A 36 8.11 4.97 -1.77
CA SER A 36 9.20 5.53 -0.96
C SER A 36 9.13 7.04 -0.75
N GLN A 37 8.57 7.78 -1.70
CA GLN A 37 8.54 9.25 -1.64
C GLN A 37 7.24 9.80 -1.07
N GLU A 38 6.13 9.12 -1.33
CA GLU A 38 4.77 9.62 -1.04
C GLU A 38 3.95 8.61 -0.22
N GLY A 39 4.59 7.56 0.33
CA GLY A 39 3.94 6.49 1.08
C GLY A 39 3.12 6.96 2.28
N ALA A 40 3.59 7.96 3.01
CA ALA A 40 2.86 8.56 4.13
C ALA A 40 1.56 9.24 3.66
N ALA A 41 1.60 9.97 2.56
CA ALA A 41 0.43 10.60 1.96
C ALA A 41 -0.55 9.56 1.39
N LEU A 42 -0.04 8.47 0.81
CA LEU A 42 -0.84 7.33 0.37
C LEU A 42 -1.62 6.72 1.54
N LEU A 43 -0.96 6.44 2.67
CA LEU A 43 -1.62 5.86 3.84
C LEU A 43 -2.66 6.78 4.45
N ALA A 44 -2.37 8.08 4.54
CA ALA A 44 -3.32 9.07 5.04
C ALA A 44 -4.58 9.15 4.17
N ARG A 45 -4.43 9.06 2.85
CA ARG A 45 -5.56 9.13 1.88
C ARG A 45 -6.25 7.80 1.65
N ALA A 46 -5.55 6.68 1.85
CA ALA A 46 -6.00 5.33 1.63
C ALA A 46 -5.63 4.42 2.82
N PRO A 47 -6.31 4.58 3.98
CA PRO A 47 -6.00 3.82 5.21
C PRO A 47 -6.35 2.32 5.10
N PHE A 48 -6.95 1.91 3.98
CA PHE A 48 -7.25 0.52 3.66
C PHE A 48 -6.07 -0.21 2.99
N ILE A 49 -4.95 0.46 2.75
CA ILE A 49 -3.70 -0.17 2.31
C ILE A 49 -3.14 -1.01 3.46
N ASP A 50 -2.68 -2.21 3.13
CA ASP A 50 -2.15 -3.17 4.10
C ASP A 50 -0.63 -3.06 4.25
N VAL A 51 0.07 -2.88 3.12
CA VAL A 51 1.53 -2.80 3.09
C VAL A 51 1.99 -1.72 2.12
N VAL A 52 2.98 -0.93 2.51
CA VAL A 52 3.70 0.01 1.65
C VAL A 52 5.19 -0.36 1.67
N PHE A 53 5.79 -0.58 0.51
CA PHE A 53 7.19 -1.00 0.43
C PHE A 53 7.97 -0.30 -0.68
N GLY A 54 9.26 -0.06 -0.46
CA GLY A 54 10.18 0.54 -1.42
C GLY A 54 10.60 -0.42 -2.54
N PRO A 55 11.26 0.10 -3.59
CA PRO A 55 11.69 -0.73 -4.72
C PRO A 55 12.68 -1.82 -4.32
N GLN A 56 13.47 -1.62 -3.26
CA GLN A 56 14.48 -2.56 -2.80
C GLN A 56 13.97 -3.50 -1.67
N THR A 57 12.73 -3.36 -1.23
CA THR A 57 12.20 -4.11 -0.06
C THR A 57 11.13 -5.14 -0.43
N LEU A 58 10.94 -5.45 -1.72
CA LEU A 58 9.98 -6.47 -2.18
C LEU A 58 10.19 -7.84 -1.50
N GLN A 59 11.44 -8.23 -1.26
CA GLN A 59 11.80 -9.46 -0.55
C GLN A 59 11.26 -9.53 0.88
N ARG A 60 10.99 -8.37 1.52
CA ARG A 60 10.38 -8.29 2.84
C ARG A 60 8.85 -8.33 2.81
N LEU A 61 8.22 -8.22 1.63
CA LEU A 61 6.77 -8.22 1.48
C LEU A 61 6.08 -9.41 2.19
N PRO A 62 6.57 -10.66 2.13
CA PRO A 62 5.96 -11.76 2.87
C PRO A 62 5.94 -11.54 4.39
N ALA A 63 7.04 -11.01 4.94
CA ALA A 63 7.13 -10.69 6.37
C ALA A 63 6.19 -9.54 6.74
N LEU A 64 6.14 -8.47 5.94
CA LEU A 64 5.24 -7.33 6.16
C LEU A 64 3.76 -7.74 6.10
N LEU A 65 3.40 -8.69 5.22
CA LEU A 65 2.04 -9.22 5.17
C LEU A 65 1.69 -10.03 6.42
N ALA A 66 2.61 -10.87 6.92
CA ALA A 66 2.42 -11.60 8.17
C ALA A 66 2.31 -10.64 9.38
N GLU A 67 3.14 -9.59 9.43
CA GLU A 67 3.07 -8.56 10.47
C GLU A 67 1.73 -7.79 10.42
N ARG A 68 1.21 -7.50 9.23
CA ARG A 68 -0.12 -6.88 9.04
C ARG A 68 -1.25 -7.77 9.57
N GLU A 69 -1.16 -9.07 9.31
CA GLU A 69 -2.12 -10.07 9.80
C GLU A 69 -2.10 -10.14 11.32
N ALA A 70 -0.92 -10.16 11.92
CA ALA A 70 -0.75 -10.26 13.37
C ALA A 70 -1.18 -8.97 14.11
N THR A 71 -0.84 -7.80 13.58
CA THR A 71 -1.03 -6.51 14.29
C THR A 71 -2.35 -5.84 14.00
N GLY A 72 -3.01 -6.13 12.88
CA GLY A 72 -4.16 -5.34 12.46
C GLY A 72 -3.81 -3.97 11.87
N HIS A 73 -2.53 -3.59 11.79
CA HIS A 73 -2.07 -2.26 11.38
C HIS A 73 -1.28 -2.30 10.06
N ALA A 74 -1.42 -1.25 9.25
CA ALA A 74 -0.69 -1.11 7.99
C ALA A 74 0.84 -1.12 8.22
N GLN A 75 1.56 -1.89 7.40
CA GLN A 75 3.02 -2.04 7.52
C GLN A 75 3.73 -1.20 6.47
N VAL A 76 4.84 -0.56 6.85
CA VAL A 76 5.56 0.39 5.99
C VAL A 76 7.05 0.10 6.01
N ASP A 77 7.63 -0.16 4.85
CA ASP A 77 9.07 -0.38 4.68
C ASP A 77 9.60 0.21 3.38
N VAL A 78 9.99 1.48 3.44
CA VAL A 78 10.37 2.29 2.28
C VAL A 78 11.88 2.53 2.14
N ARG A 79 12.69 1.72 2.83
CA ARG A 79 14.15 1.84 2.82
C ARG A 79 14.77 1.59 1.44
#